data_AF-A0ABC8QZM4-F1
#
_entry.id   AF-A0ABC8QZM4-F1
#
_cell.length_a   1.000
_cell.length_b   1.000
_cell.length_c   1.000
_cell.angle_alpha   90.00
_cell.angle_beta   90.00
_cell.angle_gamma   90.00
#
_symmetry.space_group_name_H-M   'P 1'
#
loop_
_entity.id
_entity.type
_entity.pdbx_description
1 polymer ?
#
loop_
_entity_poly.entity_id
_entity_poly.type
_entity_poly.pdbx_seq_one_letter_code
_entity_poly.pdbx_strand_id
1 'polypeptide(L)'
;MCAGIDQDVANGSSMGRCGANVDCDPSPSNVKMLLGIADEMLKQKNVESELFGGKRIGEQSNFEKLDWFAGELVLEHQRRSCRIAPTVAFKQVNPKPT
;
A
#
# COMPACT_ATOMS: atom_id res chain seq x y z
N MET A 1 40.27 -16.68 -14.32
CA MET A 1 39.44 -15.47 -14.08
C MET A 1 38.03 -15.96 -13.82
N CYS A 2 37.64 -16.07 -12.54
CA CYS A 2 36.29 -16.52 -12.20
C CYS A 2 35.34 -15.32 -12.35
N ALA A 3 34.34 -15.46 -13.21
CA ALA A 3 33.29 -14.48 -13.36
C ALA A 3 32.21 -14.70 -12.30
N GLY A 4 31.84 -13.61 -11.62
CA GLY A 4 30.47 -13.21 -11.37
C GLY A 4 29.65 -14.07 -10.40
N ILE A 5 29.53 -13.58 -9.16
CA ILE A 5 28.21 -13.41 -8.56
C ILE A 5 28.24 -12.04 -7.87
N ASP A 6 27.82 -10.99 -8.56
CA ASP A 6 27.45 -9.74 -7.91
C ASP A 6 26.26 -10.07 -7.02
N GLN A 7 26.53 -10.10 -5.72
CA GLN A 7 25.52 -10.31 -4.70
C GLN A 7 24.67 -9.05 -4.71
N ASP A 8 23.54 -9.13 -5.42
CA ASP A 8 22.54 -8.08 -5.50
C ASP A 8 22.04 -7.82 -4.06
N VAL A 9 22.66 -6.85 -3.39
CA VAL A 9 22.28 -6.42 -2.05
C VAL A 9 20.98 -5.63 -2.22
N ALA A 10 19.89 -6.38 -2.36
CA ALA A 10 18.69 -5.96 -1.69
C ALA A 10 19.08 -5.85 -0.21
N ASN A 11 18.98 -4.66 0.36
CA ASN A 11 18.74 -4.53 1.80
C ASN A 11 17.34 -5.10 2.09
N GLY A 12 17.14 -6.38 1.76
CA GLY A 12 16.16 -7.19 2.42
C GLY A 12 16.66 -7.22 3.84
N SER A 13 15.96 -6.50 4.71
CA SER A 13 16.10 -6.70 6.14
C SER A 13 16.22 -8.19 6.36
N SER A 14 17.35 -8.63 6.93
CA SER A 14 17.54 -10.03 7.28
C SER A 14 16.56 -10.34 8.42
N MET A 15 15.28 -10.47 8.08
CA MET A 15 14.26 -10.97 8.99
C MET A 15 14.60 -12.44 9.16
N GLY A 16 15.40 -12.71 10.18
CA GLY A 16 15.69 -14.06 10.62
C GLY A 16 14.39 -14.82 10.75
N ARG A 17 14.27 -15.92 9.98
CA ARG A 17 13.28 -17.00 10.15
C ARG A 17 11.84 -16.52 10.41
N CYS A 18 11.11 -16.15 9.36
CA CYS A 18 9.65 -16.28 9.39
C CYS A 18 9.28 -17.77 9.30
N GLY A 19 9.33 -18.48 10.42
CA GLY A 19 8.87 -19.86 10.55
C GLY A 19 7.60 -19.92 11.41
N ALA A 20 6.55 -20.54 10.87
CA ALA A 20 5.23 -20.82 11.48
C ALA A 20 4.48 -19.60 12.06
N ASN A 21 3.44 -19.15 11.36
CA ASN A 21 2.39 -18.18 11.75
C ASN A 21 2.49 -17.66 13.20
N VAL A 22 3.39 -16.70 13.42
CA VAL A 22 3.62 -16.04 14.71
C VAL A 22 2.56 -14.95 14.96
N ASP A 23 1.76 -14.63 13.95
CA ASP A 23 0.82 -13.51 13.94
C ASP A 23 -0.45 -13.78 14.75
N CYS A 24 -0.67 -15.02 15.21
CA CYS A 24 -1.84 -15.41 16.01
C CYS A 24 -1.59 -15.49 17.54
N ASP A 25 -0.36 -15.28 18.03
CA ASP A 25 -0.09 -15.25 19.48
C ASP A 25 -0.41 -13.86 20.07
N PRO A 26 -1.43 -13.71 20.94
CA PRO A 26 -1.78 -12.43 21.55
C PRO A 26 -0.86 -12.05 22.74
N SER A 27 0.23 -12.79 23.00
CA SER A 27 1.12 -12.49 24.11
C SER A 27 1.64 -11.04 24.04
N PRO A 28 1.76 -10.33 25.18
CA PRO A 28 2.19 -8.93 25.18
C PRO A 28 3.57 -8.71 24.53
N SER A 29 4.46 -9.69 24.64
CA SER A 29 5.77 -9.68 23.98
C SER A 29 5.67 -9.76 22.47
N ASN A 30 4.80 -10.63 21.94
CA ASN A 30 4.60 -10.78 20.50
C ASN A 30 3.95 -9.52 19.92
N VAL A 31 2.92 -8.99 20.58
CA VAL A 31 2.27 -7.73 20.18
C VAL A 31 3.28 -6.58 20.12
N LYS A 32 4.14 -6.44 21.14
CA LYS A 32 5.19 -5.40 21.14
C LYS A 32 6.19 -5.57 19.99
N MET A 33 6.58 -6.80 19.70
CA MET A 33 7.47 -7.11 18.58
C MET A 33 6.83 -6.78 17.23
N LEU A 34 5.61 -7.25 16.99
CA LEU A 34 4.86 -6.99 15.75
C LEU A 34 4.60 -5.50 15.54
N LEU A 35 4.28 -4.77 16.62
CA LEU A 35 4.12 -3.32 16.55
C LEU A 35 5.41 -2.60 16.14
N GLY A 36 6.56 -3.04 16.66
CA GLY A 36 7.87 -2.53 16.24
C GLY A 36 8.16 -2.83 14.77
N ILE A 37 7.82 -4.02 14.29
CA ILE A 37 7.96 -4.39 12.87
C ILE A 37 7.08 -3.48 12.00
N ALA A 38 5.83 -3.26 12.40
CA ALA A 38 4.91 -2.38 11.67
C ALA A 38 5.41 -0.93 11.61
N ASP A 39 5.96 -0.40 12.70
CA ASP A 39 6.54 0.95 12.74
C ASP A 39 7.73 1.08 11.77
N GLU A 40 8.60 0.08 11.72
CA GLU A 40 9.71 0.06 10.77
C GLU A 40 9.23 -0.09 9.32
N MET A 41 8.19 -0.90 9.06
CA MET A 41 7.57 -1.00 7.73
C MET A 41 6.99 0.32 7.25
N LEU A 42 6.44 1.15 8.15
CA LEU A 42 5.88 2.46 7.79
C LEU A 42 6.95 3.47 7.39
N LYS A 43 8.16 3.38 7.97
CA LYS A 43 9.30 4.26 7.65
C LYS A 43 10.01 3.90 6.34
N GLN A 44 9.79 2.70 5.82
CA GLN A 44 10.43 2.25 4.59
C GLN A 44 10.01 3.10 3.38
N LYS A 45 10.99 3.41 2.53
CA LYS A 45 10.78 3.98 1.21
C LYS A 45 10.81 2.86 0.17
N ASN A 46 9.92 2.91 -0.81
CA ASN A 46 9.91 1.90 -1.87
C ASN A 46 11.20 1.95 -2.67
N VAL A 47 11.62 0.80 -3.18
CA VAL A 47 12.60 0.76 -4.26
C VAL A 47 11.83 0.62 -5.56
N GLU A 48 12.06 1.54 -6.49
CA GLU A 48 11.48 1.52 -7.82
C GLU A 48 12.55 1.10 -8.83
N SER A 49 12.20 0.15 -9.70
CA SER A 49 13.04 -0.23 -10.84
C SER A 49 12.57 0.55 -12.07
N GLU A 50 13.45 1.35 -12.64
CA GLU A 50 13.18 2.04 -13.91
C GLU A 50 13.83 1.28 -15.07
N LEU A 51 13.07 1.06 -16.15
CA LEU A 51 13.59 0.42 -17.35
C LEU A 51 14.72 1.31 -17.91
N PHE A 52 15.95 0.78 -17.93
CA PHE A 52 17.20 1.46 -18.31
C PHE A 52 17.81 2.44 -17.27
N GLY A 53 17.17 2.67 -16.12
CA GLY A 53 17.63 3.62 -15.08
C GLY A 53 18.25 2.98 -13.83
N GLY A 54 18.22 1.65 -13.72
CA GLY A 54 18.66 0.94 -12.53
C GLY A 54 17.67 1.05 -11.35
N LYS A 55 18.18 0.86 -10.14
CA LYS A 55 17.41 0.84 -8.89
C LYS A 55 17.36 2.24 -8.28
N ARG A 56 16.18 2.83 -8.12
CA ARG A 56 15.98 4.11 -7.44
C ARG A 56 15.24 3.89 -6.13
N ILE A 57 15.62 4.63 -5.09
CA ILE A 57 14.83 4.68 -3.86
C ILE A 57 13.75 5.75 -4.09
N GLY A 58 12.48 5.35 -3.97
CA GLY A 58 11.32 6.22 -4.04
C GLY A 58 11.39 7.31 -2.96
N GLU A 59 10.82 8.47 -3.27
CA GLU A 59 11.02 9.67 -2.44
C GLU A 59 10.18 9.63 -1.15
N GLN A 60 9.00 9.00 -1.23
CA GLN A 60 8.02 8.89 -0.14
C GLN A 60 8.10 7.54 0.59
N SER A 61 7.97 7.61 1.91
CA SER A 61 7.79 6.50 2.82
C SER A 61 6.39 5.88 2.70
N ASN A 62 6.23 4.66 3.22
CA ASN A 62 4.93 4.00 3.29
C ASN A 62 3.92 4.79 4.13
N PHE A 63 4.36 5.42 5.23
CA PHE A 63 3.54 6.32 6.03
C PHE A 63 2.99 7.49 5.21
N GLU A 64 3.85 8.22 4.49
CA GLU A 64 3.45 9.38 3.68
C GLU A 64 2.44 8.99 2.59
N LYS A 65 2.58 7.80 2.00
CA LYS A 65 1.62 7.28 1.02
C LYS A 65 0.26 6.97 1.64
N LEU A 66 0.24 6.37 2.83
CA LEU A 66 -0.99 6.06 3.54
C LEU A 66 -1.71 7.33 4.01
N ASP A 67 -0.95 8.33 4.47
CA ASP A 67 -1.49 9.63 4.86
C ASP A 67 -2.15 10.35 3.66
N TRP A 68 -1.47 10.37 2.52
CA TRP A 68 -2.06 10.90 1.27
C TRP A 68 -3.34 10.16 0.88
N PHE A 69 -3.33 8.83 0.91
CA PHE A 69 -4.50 8.02 0.55
C PHE A 69 -5.67 8.24 1.52
N ALA A 70 -5.40 8.40 2.81
CA ALA A 70 -6.41 8.73 3.81
C ALA A 70 -7.07 10.09 3.50
N GLY A 71 -6.28 11.09 3.08
CA GLY A 71 -6.78 12.38 2.61
C GLY A 71 -7.75 12.26 1.42
N GLU A 72 -7.34 11.56 0.37
CA GLU A 72 -8.18 11.30 -0.81
C GLU A 72 -9.48 10.56 -0.46
N LEU A 73 -9.40 9.59 0.47
CA LEU A 73 -10.55 8.83 0.92
C LEU A 73 -11.59 9.72 1.64
N VAL A 74 -11.13 10.65 2.48
CA VAL A 74 -12.01 11.63 3.16
C VAL A 74 -12.68 12.54 2.13
N LEU A 75 -11.91 13.05 1.17
CA LEU A 75 -12.44 13.92 0.10
C LEU A 75 -13.51 13.21 -0.74
N GLU A 76 -13.26 11.97 -1.17
CA GLU A 76 -14.23 11.20 -1.93
C GLU A 76 -15.48 10.87 -1.09
N HIS A 77 -15.31 10.55 0.20
CA HIS A 77 -16.44 10.35 1.11
C HIS A 77 -17.31 11.61 1.17
N GLN A 78 -16.73 12.79 1.35
CA GLN A 78 -17.47 14.06 1.36
C GLN A 78 -18.20 14.30 0.04
N ARG A 79 -17.54 14.03 -1.09
CA ARG A 79 -18.15 14.19 -2.43
C ARG A 79 -19.35 13.27 -2.63
N ARG A 80 -19.32 12.05 -2.08
CA ARG A 80 -20.44 11.10 -2.12
C ARG A 80 -21.53 11.43 -1.11
N SER A 81 -21.18 11.88 0.09
CA SER A 81 -22.12 12.22 1.16
C SER A 81 -22.95 13.47 0.83
N CYS A 82 -22.39 14.45 0.11
CA CYS A 82 -23.12 15.64 -0.35
C CYS A 82 -23.92 15.41 -1.66
N ARG A 83 -24.01 14.16 -2.15
CA ARG A 83 -24.66 13.87 -3.42
C ARG A 83 -26.17 13.67 -3.24
N ILE A 84 -26.95 14.64 -3.72
CA ILE A 84 -28.42 14.70 -3.58
C ILE A 84 -29.15 13.57 -4.35
N ALA A 85 -28.53 12.95 -5.36
CA ALA A 85 -29.11 11.80 -6.07
C ALA A 85 -28.03 10.90 -6.72
N PRO A 86 -28.30 9.58 -6.88
CA PRO A 86 -27.46 8.68 -7.68
C PRO A 86 -27.35 9.20 -9.12
N THR A 87 -26.16 9.16 -9.74
CA THR A 87 -25.98 9.55 -11.16
C THR A 87 -26.46 8.47 -12.11
N VAL A 88 -27.65 7.96 -11.87
CA VAL A 88 -28.30 7.01 -12.75
C VAL A 88 -29.61 7.65 -13.17
N ALA A 89 -29.66 8.13 -14.40
CA ALA A 89 -30.91 8.55 -15.01
C ALA A 89 -31.62 7.31 -15.55
N PHE A 90 -32.86 7.08 -15.13
CA PHE A 90 -33.71 6.10 -15.79
C PHE A 90 -34.01 6.60 -17.20
N LYS A 91 -33.60 5.83 -18.22
CA LYS A 91 -33.92 6.13 -19.61
C LYS A 91 -35.44 6.01 -19.80
N GLN A 92 -36.14 7.14 -19.86
CA GLN A 92 -37.56 7.14 -20.22
C GLN A 92 -37.71 6.75 -21.69
N VAL A 93 -38.45 5.68 -21.95
CA VAL A 93 -38.89 5.30 -23.29
C VAL A 93 -40.21 6.04 -23.53
N ASN A 94 -40.24 6.94 -24.50
CA ASN A 94 -41.47 7.67 -24.83
C ASN A 94 -42.51 6.68 -25.38
N PRO A 95 -43.74 6.64 -24.85
CA PRO A 95 -44.77 5.76 -25.38
C PRO A 95 -45.12 6.16 -26.81
N LYS A 96 -45.23 5.16 -27.70
CA LYS A 96 -45.58 5.35 -29.11
C LYS A 96 -47.04 5.83 -29.20
N PRO A 97 -47.34 6.92 -29.93
CA PRO A 97 -48.72 7.37 -30.09
C PRO A 97 -49.53 6.33 -30.87
N THR A 98 -50.70 5.98 -30.34
CA THR A 98 -51.75 5.16 -30.97
C THR A 98 -52.71 6.03 -31.76
#